data_AF-A0A183PJA3-F1
#
_entry.id   AF-A0A183PJA3-F1
#
_cell.length_a   1.000
_cell.length_b   1.000
_cell.length_c   1.000
_cell.angle_alpha   90.00
_cell.angle_beta   90.00
_cell.angle_gamma   90.00
#
_symmetry.space_group_name_H-M   'P 1'
#
loop_
_entity.id
_entity.type
_entity.pdbx_description
1 polymer ?
#
loop_
_entity_poly.entity_id
_entity_poly.type
_entity_poly.pdbx_seq_one_letter_code
_entity_poly.pdbx_strand_id
1 'polypeptide(L)'
;MNTEVGRLNAYKEKTKVDGEELVLNVFPKRVFEMEDILASDMFFLEGKYVHSDVNIPYPINPHNSLHPGDDMDSGLTNATDKLTNDKQQFPSKGSFVYSLPNGSVSYNKHIKAMIEVSVYFDEFDV
;
A
#
# COMPACT_ATOMS: atom_id res chain seq x y z
N MET A 1 26.01 -13.23 48.20
CA MET A 1 25.47 -12.10 47.40
C MET A 1 26.48 -11.70 46.32
N ASN A 2 26.59 -12.48 45.23
CA ASN A 2 27.50 -12.21 44.10
C ASN A 2 26.86 -12.50 42.72
N THR A 3 25.58 -12.85 42.70
CA THR A 3 24.87 -13.36 41.51
C THR A 3 24.59 -12.26 40.48
N GLU A 4 24.21 -11.06 40.93
CA GLU A 4 23.91 -9.94 40.03
C GLU A 4 25.14 -9.41 39.30
N VAL A 5 26.29 -9.32 39.98
CA VAL A 5 27.55 -8.89 39.37
C VAL A 5 28.04 -9.92 38.35
N GLY A 6 27.91 -11.21 38.66
CA GLY A 6 28.22 -12.29 37.72
C GLY A 6 27.34 -12.26 36.47
N ARG A 7 26.02 -12.05 36.64
CA ARG A 7 25.06 -11.92 35.53
C ARG A 7 25.35 -10.71 34.66
N LEU A 8 25.69 -9.56 35.27
CA LEU A 8 26.04 -8.34 34.55
C LEU A 8 27.31 -8.53 33.72
N ASN A 9 28.34 -9.19 34.26
CA ASN A 9 29.57 -9.44 33.54
C ASN A 9 29.36 -10.43 32.38
N ALA A 10 28.57 -11.49 32.60
CA ALA A 10 28.22 -12.42 31.53
C ALA A 10 27.46 -11.73 30.39
N TYR A 11 26.53 -10.83 30.71
CA TYR A 11 25.82 -10.03 29.71
C TYR A 11 26.77 -9.14 28.91
N LYS A 12 27.69 -8.42 29.58
CA LYS A 12 28.69 -7.58 28.91
C LYS A 12 29.56 -8.37 27.94
N GLU A 13 30.01 -9.55 28.35
CA GLU A 13 30.84 -10.40 27.49
C GLU A 13 30.04 -10.91 26.30
N LYS A 14 28.79 -11.36 26.51
CA LYS A 14 27.89 -11.74 25.41
C LYS A 14 27.70 -10.57 24.43
N THR A 15 27.39 -9.37 24.92
CA THR A 15 27.22 -8.18 24.07
C THR A 15 28.48 -7.84 23.27
N LYS A 16 29.66 -8.05 23.86
CA LYS A 16 30.93 -7.86 23.15
C LYS A 16 31.09 -8.87 22.02
N VAL A 17 30.87 -10.15 22.29
CA VAL A 17 30.96 -11.22 21.29
C VAL A 17 29.92 -11.01 20.17
N ASP A 18 28.67 -10.71 20.54
CA ASP A 18 27.62 -10.41 19.56
C ASP A 18 28.01 -9.20 18.68
N GLY A 19 28.62 -8.17 19.27
CA GLY A 19 29.09 -7.00 18.53
C GLY A 19 30.24 -7.31 17.56
N GLU A 20 31.18 -8.16 17.96
CA GLU A 20 32.26 -8.63 17.07
C GLU A 20 31.69 -9.47 15.91
N GLU A 21 30.76 -10.38 16.18
CA GLU A 21 30.06 -11.18 15.17
C GLU A 21 29.29 -10.31 14.17
N LEU A 22 28.58 -9.29 14.66
CA LEU A 22 27.84 -8.36 13.82
C LEU A 22 28.75 -7.66 12.80
N VAL A 23 29.88 -7.13 13.26
CA VAL A 23 30.78 -6.35 12.40
C VAL A 23 31.59 -7.23 11.46
N LEU A 24 32.05 -8.39 11.93
CA LEU A 24 32.92 -9.27 11.15
C LEU A 24 32.14 -10.11 10.12
N ASN A 25 30.93 -10.54 10.47
CA ASN A 25 30.21 -11.53 9.69
C ASN A 25 28.85 -11.02 9.20
N VAL A 26 27.99 -10.52 10.10
CA VAL A 26 26.60 -10.19 9.76
C VAL A 26 26.52 -8.99 8.80
N PHE A 27 27.16 -7.86 9.12
CA PHE A 27 27.09 -6.66 8.28
C PHE A 27 27.67 -6.89 6.88
N PRO A 28 28.88 -7.46 6.70
CA PRO A 28 29.41 -7.67 5.35
C PRO A 28 28.53 -8.60 4.53
N LYS A 29 28.06 -9.71 5.13
CA LYS A 29 27.11 -10.62 4.47
C LYS A 29 25.84 -9.89 4.06
N ARG A 30 25.32 -9.01 4.91
CA ARG A 30 24.07 -8.30 4.68
C ARG A 30 24.13 -7.28 3.56
N VAL A 31 25.27 -6.60 3.43
CA VAL A 31 25.53 -5.69 2.32
C VAL A 31 25.41 -6.43 0.98
N PHE A 32 26.03 -7.60 0.85
CA PHE A 32 25.96 -8.38 -0.40
C PHE A 32 24.56 -8.94 -0.66
N GLU A 33 23.88 -9.46 0.35
CA GLU A 33 22.49 -9.93 0.19
C GLU A 33 21.55 -8.81 -0.26
N MET A 34 21.75 -7.58 0.24
CA MET A 34 20.95 -6.42 -0.20
C MET A 34 21.29 -6.00 -1.62
N GLU A 35 22.58 -6.04 -2.00
CA GLU A 35 23.01 -5.78 -3.37
C GLU A 35 22.32 -6.73 -4.36
N ASP A 36 22.28 -8.03 -4.04
CA ASP A 36 21.60 -9.05 -4.84
C ASP A 36 20.08 -8.79 -4.94
N ILE A 37 19.43 -8.43 -3.82
CA ILE A 37 18.00 -8.11 -3.81
C ILE A 37 17.70 -6.88 -4.67
N LEU A 38 18.51 -5.82 -4.56
CA LEU A 38 18.31 -4.59 -5.31
C LEU A 38 18.65 -4.75 -6.80
N ALA A 39 19.55 -5.66 -7.15
CA ALA A 39 19.86 -6.02 -8.53
C ALA A 39 18.76 -6.90 -9.19
N SER A 40 17.84 -7.45 -8.39
CA SER A 40 16.72 -8.25 -8.89
C SER A 40 15.73 -7.41 -9.69
N ASP A 41 15.17 -8.02 -10.74
CA ASP A 41 14.09 -7.43 -11.54
C ASP A 41 12.89 -7.01 -10.67
N MET A 42 12.71 -7.58 -9.48
CA MET A 42 11.65 -7.22 -8.53
C MET A 42 11.67 -5.73 -8.13
N PHE A 43 12.85 -5.13 -8.00
CA PHE A 43 13.00 -3.72 -7.61
C PHE A 43 13.32 -2.82 -8.81
N PHE A 44 13.60 -3.41 -9.97
CA PHE A 44 13.97 -2.73 -11.20
C PHE A 44 12.87 -2.83 -12.28
N LEU A 45 11.64 -2.44 -11.93
CA LEU A 45 10.49 -2.43 -12.85
C LEU A 45 9.97 -1.01 -13.10
N GLU A 46 9.63 -0.72 -14.35
CA GLU A 46 8.88 0.50 -14.68
C GLU A 46 7.49 0.47 -14.04
N GLY A 47 7.01 1.60 -13.55
CA GLY A 47 5.75 1.70 -12.79
C GLY A 47 4.51 1.14 -13.51
N LYS A 48 4.53 1.07 -14.85
CA LYS A 48 3.46 0.45 -15.65
C LYS A 48 3.29 -1.06 -15.38
N TYR A 49 4.38 -1.75 -15.03
CA TYR A 49 4.37 -3.18 -14.70
C TYR A 49 4.00 -3.45 -13.24
N VAL A 50 4.09 -2.43 -12.38
CA VAL A 50 3.64 -2.48 -10.99
C VAL A 50 2.15 -2.18 -10.88
N HIS A 51 1.53 -1.52 -11.88
CA HIS A 51 0.11 -1.21 -11.85
C HIS A 51 -0.77 -2.48 -11.73
N SER A 52 -1.79 -2.42 -10.90
CA SER A 52 -2.80 -3.48 -10.78
C SER A 52 -4.18 -2.87 -11.03
N ASP A 53 -4.89 -3.39 -12.02
CA ASP A 53 -6.22 -2.93 -12.37
C ASP A 53 -7.21 -3.20 -11.23
N VAL A 54 -8.05 -2.20 -10.95
CA VAL A 54 -9.06 -2.27 -9.90
C VAL A 54 -10.44 -2.15 -10.54
N ASN A 55 -11.21 -3.24 -10.47
CA ASN A 55 -12.54 -3.33 -11.05
C ASN A 55 -13.61 -2.80 -10.09
N ILE A 56 -13.59 -1.49 -9.84
CA ILE A 56 -14.61 -0.79 -9.04
C ILE A 56 -15.62 -0.13 -10.01
N PRO A 57 -16.93 -0.32 -9.81
CA PRO A 57 -17.93 0.35 -10.63
C PRO A 57 -17.87 1.86 -10.45
N TYR A 58 -17.98 2.59 -11.56
CA TYR A 58 -18.14 4.04 -11.52
C TYR A 58 -19.51 4.40 -10.91
N PRO A 59 -19.59 5.41 -10.02
CA PRO A 59 -20.86 5.92 -9.54
C PRO A 59 -21.70 6.42 -10.71
N ILE A 60 -22.95 5.95 -10.80
CA ILE A 60 -23.89 6.45 -11.81
C ILE A 60 -24.38 7.81 -11.35
N ASN A 61 -24.03 8.86 -12.09
CA ASN A 61 -24.64 10.17 -11.90
C ASN A 61 -26.11 10.08 -12.29
N PRO A 62 -27.07 10.40 -11.38
CA PRO A 62 -28.50 10.30 -11.69
C PRO A 62 -28.93 11.23 -12.84
N HIS A 63 -28.12 12.24 -13.17
CA HIS A 63 -28.35 13.16 -14.28
C HIS A 63 -28.14 12.56 -15.68
N ASN A 64 -27.50 11.39 -15.79
CA ASN A 64 -27.23 10.71 -17.07
C ASN A 64 -28.14 9.50 -17.32
N SER A 65 -29.17 9.28 -16.48
CA SER A 65 -30.13 8.17 -16.67
C SER A 65 -31.30 8.50 -17.62
N LEU A 66 -31.27 9.67 -18.28
CA LEU A 66 -32.25 10.04 -19.28
C LEU A 66 -31.78 9.58 -20.68
N HIS A 67 -32.31 8.42 -21.07
CA HIS A 67 -32.39 7.83 -22.41
C HIS A 67 -31.10 7.31 -23.10
N PRO A 68 -31.13 6.08 -23.68
CA PRO A 68 -30.14 5.63 -24.65
C PRO A 68 -30.50 6.23 -26.00
N GLY A 69 -29.84 7.32 -26.37
CA GLY A 69 -30.05 7.95 -27.66
C GLY A 69 -29.76 9.44 -27.61
N ASP A 70 -28.50 9.80 -27.35
CA ASP A 70 -27.91 10.89 -28.11
C ASP A 70 -26.40 10.75 -28.08
N ASP A 71 -25.86 10.70 -29.29
CA ASP A 71 -24.45 10.61 -29.61
C ASP A 71 -23.71 11.90 -29.23
N MET A 72 -22.46 11.70 -28.81
CA MET A 72 -21.30 12.55 -29.08
C MET A 72 -21.24 13.97 -28.48
N ASP A 73 -20.13 14.16 -27.77
CA ASP A 73 -19.30 15.37 -27.79
C ASP A 73 -19.92 16.66 -27.26
N SER A 74 -19.50 17.09 -26.07
CA SER A 74 -18.95 18.43 -25.86
C SER A 74 -18.61 18.67 -24.39
N GLY A 75 -17.35 19.03 -24.16
CA GLY A 75 -17.03 20.27 -23.48
C GLY A 75 -17.58 20.49 -22.07
N LEU A 76 -16.70 20.26 -21.10
CA LEU A 76 -16.67 20.96 -19.82
C LEU A 76 -16.97 22.45 -19.99
N THR A 77 -18.19 22.90 -19.68
CA THR A 77 -18.47 24.32 -19.42
C THR A 77 -19.20 24.47 -18.10
N ASN A 78 -18.45 24.92 -17.10
CA ASN A 78 -18.97 25.46 -15.85
C ASN A 78 -19.85 26.67 -16.17
N ALA A 79 -21.16 26.53 -16.00
CA ALA A 79 -22.10 27.65 -15.98
C ALA A 79 -22.72 27.74 -14.58
N THR A 80 -22.12 28.58 -13.74
CA THR A 80 -22.79 29.16 -12.58
C THR A 80 -23.94 30.03 -13.06
N ASP A 81 -25.20 29.63 -12.86
CA ASP A 81 -26.26 30.61 -12.61
C ASP A 81 -27.52 30.01 -11.96
N LYS A 82 -28.07 30.80 -11.03
CA LYS A 82 -29.43 30.79 -10.47
C LYS A 82 -29.78 29.78 -9.38
N LEU A 83 -29.55 30.24 -8.15
CA LEU A 83 -30.50 30.05 -7.05
C LEU A 83 -31.90 30.52 -7.49
N THR A 84 -32.83 29.60 -7.69
CA THR A 84 -34.25 29.84 -7.42
C THR A 84 -34.75 28.75 -6.49
N ASN A 85 -35.08 29.21 -5.29
CA ASN A 85 -35.66 28.48 -4.19
C ASN A 85 -37.05 27.97 -4.60
N ASP A 86 -37.16 26.68 -4.91
CA ASP A 86 -38.43 25.98 -4.70
C ASP A 86 -38.15 24.50 -4.39
N LYS A 87 -38.31 24.16 -3.12
CA LYS A 87 -38.35 22.80 -2.56
C LYS A 87 -37.29 21.86 -3.13
N GLN A 88 -36.06 21.98 -2.62
CA GLN A 88 -35.22 20.79 -2.42
C GLN A 88 -35.94 19.87 -1.42
N GLN A 89 -36.92 19.15 -1.93
CA GLN A 89 -37.34 17.90 -1.34
C GLN A 89 -36.12 16.99 -1.49
N PHE A 90 -35.20 17.07 -0.52
CA PHE A 90 -34.24 16.01 -0.29
C PHE A 90 -35.07 14.73 -0.32
N PRO A 91 -34.84 13.81 -1.27
CA PRO A 91 -35.44 12.51 -1.12
C PRO A 91 -34.91 11.98 0.20
N SER A 92 -35.80 11.82 1.17
CA SER A 92 -35.59 11.13 2.43
C SER A 92 -35.38 9.63 2.18
N LYS A 93 -34.47 9.31 1.24
CA LYS A 93 -34.39 8.01 0.59
C LYS A 93 -32.96 7.50 0.63
N GLY A 94 -32.48 7.25 1.86
CA GLY A 94 -31.27 6.48 2.15
C GLY A 94 -29.95 7.11 1.69
N SER A 95 -28.86 6.72 2.34
CA SER A 95 -27.53 6.93 1.77
C SER A 95 -27.35 5.94 0.62
N PHE A 96 -26.71 6.35 -0.47
CA PHE A 96 -26.29 5.42 -1.51
C PHE A 96 -25.28 4.43 -0.90
N VAL A 97 -25.71 3.20 -0.68
CA VAL A 97 -24.84 2.10 -0.30
C VAL A 97 -24.27 1.53 -1.59
N TYR A 98 -23.05 1.94 -1.94
CA TYR A 98 -22.32 1.33 -3.04
C TYR A 98 -21.83 -0.05 -2.59
N SER A 99 -22.53 -1.09 -3.00
CA SER A 99 -22.00 -2.45 -2.97
C SER A 99 -21.03 -2.62 -4.13
N LEU A 100 -19.91 -3.31 -3.92
CA LEU A 100 -19.03 -3.76 -5.00
C LEU A 100 -19.68 -5.00 -5.63
N PRO A 101 -20.32 -4.91 -6.82
CA PRO A 101 -21.03 -6.04 -7.41
C PRO A 101 -20.10 -7.21 -7.74
N ASN A 102 -18.80 -6.93 -7.91
CA ASN A 102 -17.75 -7.92 -8.18
C ASN A 102 -17.05 -8.42 -6.91
N GLY A 103 -17.53 -8.06 -5.71
CA GLY A 103 -16.93 -8.48 -4.45
C GLY A 103 -15.70 -7.67 -4.04
N SER A 104 -14.77 -8.29 -3.30
CA SER A 104 -13.58 -7.61 -2.78
C SER A 104 -12.53 -7.32 -3.86
N VAL A 105 -11.83 -6.20 -3.71
CA VAL A 105 -10.68 -5.86 -4.56
C VAL A 105 -9.44 -6.55 -4.00
N SER A 106 -8.73 -7.30 -4.84
CA SER A 106 -7.47 -7.94 -4.46
C SER A 106 -6.35 -6.92 -4.28
N TYR A 107 -5.39 -7.22 -3.41
CA TYR A 107 -4.17 -6.43 -3.28
C TYR A 107 -3.28 -6.54 -4.53
N ASN A 108 -2.35 -5.60 -4.67
CA ASN A 108 -1.31 -5.64 -5.68
C ASN A 108 -0.27 -6.72 -5.34
N LYS A 109 -0.20 -7.75 -6.18
CA LYS A 109 0.66 -8.92 -5.94
C LYS A 109 2.15 -8.58 -5.98
N HIS A 110 2.54 -7.65 -6.85
CA HIS A 110 3.93 -7.26 -6.99
C HIS A 110 4.41 -6.48 -5.77
N ILE A 111 3.63 -5.49 -5.33
CA ILE A 111 3.94 -4.71 -4.12
C ILE A 111 3.96 -5.62 -2.89
N LYS A 112 3.02 -6.57 -2.78
CA LYS A 112 3.06 -7.55 -1.67
C LYS A 112 4.37 -8.34 -1.67
N ALA A 113 4.81 -8.84 -2.83
CA ALA A 113 6.06 -9.59 -2.92
C ALA A 113 7.28 -8.74 -2.52
N MET A 114 7.33 -7.47 -2.93
CA MET A 114 8.39 -6.53 -2.50
C MET A 114 8.40 -6.37 -0.98
N ILE A 115 7.24 -6.16 -0.36
CA ILE A 115 7.12 -6.02 1.10
C ILE A 115 7.58 -7.28 1.82
N GLU A 116 7.18 -8.47 1.33
CA GLU A 116 7.58 -9.73 1.94
C GLU A 116 9.10 -9.89 1.92
N VAL A 117 9.76 -9.63 0.79
CA VAL A 117 11.23 -9.67 0.70
C VAL A 117 11.89 -8.66 1.63
N SER A 118 11.37 -7.43 1.73
CA SER A 118 11.88 -6.43 2.66
C SER A 118 11.71 -6.82 4.13
N VAL A 119 10.57 -7.42 4.50
CA VAL A 119 10.31 -7.82 5.90
C VAL A 119 11.16 -9.02 6.31
N TYR A 120 11.31 -10.02 5.45
CA TYR A 120 12.25 -11.12 5.70
C TYR A 120 13.70 -10.64 5.75
N PHE A 121 13.98 -9.48 5.15
CA PHE A 121 15.28 -8.83 5.30
C PHE A 121 15.48 -8.21 6.70
N ASP A 122 14.42 -7.90 7.43
CA ASP A 122 14.55 -7.29 8.77
C ASP A 122 14.45 -8.32 9.91
N GLU A 123 13.79 -9.47 9.70
CA GLU A 123 13.46 -10.42 10.78
C GLU A 123 14.60 -11.32 11.29
N PHE A 124 15.79 -11.30 10.68
CA PHE A 124 16.88 -12.22 11.06
C PHE A 124 17.91 -11.66 12.06
N ASP A 125 17.65 -10.51 12.70
CA ASP A 125 18.60 -9.86 13.60
C ASP A 125 18.01 -9.53 14.99
N VAL A 126 17.80 -10.55 15.84
CA VAL A 126 18.12 -10.61 17.31
C VAL A 126 18.14 -12.07 17.77
#